data_AF-A0A7S4VT07-F1
#
_entry.id   AF-A0A7S4VT07-F1
#
_cell.length_a   1.000
_cell.length_b   1.000
_cell.length_c   1.000
_cell.angle_alpha   90.00
_cell.angle_beta   90.00
_cell.angle_gamma   90.00
#
_symmetry.space_group_name_H-M   'P 1'
#
loop_
_entity.id
_entity.type
_entity.pdbx_description
1 polymer ?
#
loop_
_entity_poly.entity_id
_entity_poly.type
_entity_poly.pdbx_seq_one_letter_code
_entity_poly.pdbx_strand_id
1 'polypeptide(L)'
;ILRRVSITYDLARNILEDTLRNILFRATGSARAQPLTPELIRKIFAAFDEMDLVQDDDLVSEMIKTAKGKREIGEVFLDVETLACALTFDIMRYDPLLENRATTHFLDAIGGGEVNLRVPGRNSPAGDKKGLKAKSGITGRIPRGEVTREFTIPWLDFAAETFRSRIQVIFVYVGFMVFYLVYKFNHRVVTVCSGDSFECSLGQSVVSFLIIMAASSFIGTLFFGLANAGNDVTCKNPKTAMIAIGGSLLFFFAPLVFSKNLRVIRQEAEEGYMVIVLMVIGSFLIACQLLNVLRIVLSEEAVGNHKYLQYLVAGSNARNERSTKQAADYKITQMLLNAFKLHTENKNRAIDLISTNEENESTHELALLNFTKVSVKTETVGGFLWAWKSFLSGSLHNREGIWIHSRIYAGLAAQLALFLAFILAYALFARGFVDNLYKTPINERCTAIFDIGDCEALEEEGGTLYGFLRCDTVIVSGDNCLDDAVIAPQPLRDVGCDFFSTVL
;
A
#
# COMPACT_ATOMS: atom_id res chain seq x y z
N ILE A 1 21.13 -8.28 14.93
CA ILE A 1 21.29 -6.81 14.90
C ILE A 1 22.02 -6.33 16.17
N LEU A 2 21.62 -6.78 17.37
CA LEU A 2 22.43 -6.68 18.62
C LEU A 2 23.85 -7.29 18.57
N ARG A 3 24.19 -8.07 17.53
CA ARG A 3 25.55 -8.58 17.27
C ARG A 3 26.45 -7.64 16.47
N ARG A 4 25.91 -6.61 15.78
CA ARG A 4 26.70 -5.69 14.94
C ARG A 4 26.92 -4.32 15.60
N VAL A 5 26.06 -3.92 16.52
CA VAL A 5 26.31 -2.82 17.44
C VAL A 5 26.43 -3.42 18.83
N SER A 6 27.60 -4.01 19.12
CA SER A 6 27.99 -4.24 20.51
C SER A 6 28.24 -2.87 21.12
N ILE A 7 27.17 -2.17 21.50
CA ILE A 7 27.27 -1.12 22.51
C ILE A 7 27.88 -1.86 23.70
N THR A 8 29.15 -1.60 23.98
CA THR A 8 29.79 -2.16 25.16
C THR A 8 28.96 -1.72 26.35
N TYR A 9 28.74 -2.63 27.31
CA TYR A 9 28.00 -2.34 28.53
C TYR A 9 28.45 -1.01 29.17
N ASP A 10 29.74 -0.70 29.07
CA ASP A 10 30.34 0.56 29.53
C ASP A 10 29.80 1.80 28.81
N LEU A 11 29.58 1.73 27.48
CA LEU A 11 29.02 2.85 26.73
C LEU A 11 27.57 3.12 27.13
N ALA A 12 26.74 2.07 27.25
CA ALA A 12 25.36 2.21 27.71
C ALA A 12 25.29 2.78 29.14
N ARG A 13 26.18 2.31 30.02
CA ARG A 13 26.30 2.79 31.38
C ARG A 13 26.69 4.27 31.44
N ASN A 14 27.68 4.69 30.65
CA ASN A 14 28.12 6.09 30.61
C ASN A 14 26.99 7.00 30.12
N ILE A 15 26.25 6.60 29.09
CA ILE A 15 25.10 7.37 28.58
C ILE A 15 24.03 7.51 29.67
N LEU A 16 23.70 6.43 30.38
CA LEU A 16 22.73 6.47 31.48
C LEU A 16 23.22 7.34 32.64
N GLU A 17 24.50 7.30 32.97
CA GLU A 17 25.10 8.12 34.01
C GLU A 17 25.06 9.61 33.66
N ASP A 18 25.43 9.98 32.44
CA ASP A 18 25.37 11.36 31.96
C ASP A 18 23.94 11.88 31.89
N THR A 19 23.02 11.03 31.41
CA THR A 19 21.58 11.36 31.36
C THR A 19 21.02 11.59 32.75
N LEU A 20 21.33 10.69 33.70
CA LEU A 20 20.89 10.81 35.08
C LEU A 20 21.44 12.07 35.75
N ARG A 21 22.74 12.35 35.58
CA ARG A 21 23.38 13.55 36.12
C ARG A 21 22.68 14.82 35.62
N ASN A 22 22.30 14.85 34.34
CA ASN A 22 21.57 15.97 33.74
C ASN A 22 20.14 16.10 34.31
N ILE A 23 19.40 15.00 34.41
CA ILE A 23 18.06 14.97 35.03
C ILE A 23 18.13 15.52 36.46
N LEU A 24 19.04 14.99 37.28
CA LEU A 24 19.21 15.41 38.68
C LEU A 24 19.65 16.87 38.79
N PHE A 25 20.60 17.31 37.94
CA PHE A 25 21.07 18.69 37.94
C PHE A 25 19.95 19.67 37.58
N ARG A 26 19.12 19.35 36.58
CA ARG A 26 17.98 20.20 36.22
C ARG A 26 16.89 20.23 37.29
N ALA A 27 16.59 19.08 37.90
CA ALA A 27 15.52 18.97 38.89
C ALA A 27 15.92 19.49 40.29
N THR A 28 17.21 19.44 40.65
CA THR A 28 17.67 19.70 42.03
C THR A 28 18.85 20.66 42.16
N GLY A 29 19.51 21.02 41.06
CA GLY A 29 20.78 21.76 41.07
C GLY A 29 22.00 20.91 41.43
N SER A 30 21.84 19.60 41.65
CA SER A 30 22.93 18.68 42.00
C SER A 30 22.97 17.48 41.05
N ALA A 31 24.15 17.12 40.56
CA ALA A 31 24.35 15.92 39.73
C ALA A 31 24.56 14.64 40.57
N ARG A 32 24.59 14.75 41.91
CA ARG A 32 24.79 13.59 42.80
C ARG A 32 23.50 12.83 42.98
N ALA A 33 23.59 11.50 43.09
CA ALA A 33 22.45 10.63 43.37
C ALA A 33 21.66 11.13 44.59
N GLN A 34 20.35 11.22 44.44
CA GLN A 34 19.42 11.73 45.45
C GLN A 34 18.51 10.59 45.95
N PRO A 35 18.02 10.64 47.19
CA PRO A 35 17.02 9.69 47.66
C PRO A 35 15.76 9.74 46.77
N LEU A 36 15.27 8.58 46.36
CA LEU A 36 14.12 8.44 45.46
C LEU A 36 12.82 8.67 46.25
N THR A 37 12.41 9.93 46.35
CA THR A 37 11.16 10.34 47.01
C THR A 37 10.10 10.81 46.00
N PRO A 38 8.80 10.81 46.38
CA PRO A 38 7.74 11.39 45.55
C PRO A 38 8.04 12.85 45.14
N GLU A 39 8.60 13.63 46.04
CA GLU A 39 8.97 15.02 45.78
C GLU A 39 10.08 15.12 44.71
N LEU A 40 11.03 14.19 44.69
CA LEU A 40 12.06 14.16 43.65
C LEU A 40 11.44 13.86 42.28
N ILE A 41 10.56 12.85 42.18
CA ILE A 41 9.86 12.52 40.91
C ILE A 41 9.05 13.72 40.43
N ARG A 42 8.27 14.36 41.31
CA ARG A 42 7.48 15.55 40.96
C ARG A 42 8.37 16.73 40.51
N LYS A 43 9.53 16.94 41.14
CA LYS A 43 10.52 17.93 40.70
C LYS A 43 11.09 17.59 39.32
N ILE A 44 11.33 16.31 39.04
CA ILE A 44 11.74 15.86 37.71
C ILE A 44 10.64 16.20 36.69
N PHE A 45 9.38 15.83 36.94
CA PHE A 45 8.28 16.19 36.02
C PHE A 45 8.17 17.70 35.79
N ALA A 46 8.20 18.50 36.86
CA ALA A 46 8.15 19.95 36.74
C ALA A 46 9.35 20.53 35.96
N ALA A 47 10.56 19.96 36.12
CA ALA A 47 11.75 20.39 35.39
C ALA A 47 11.73 20.07 33.89
N PHE A 48 10.86 19.16 33.46
CA PHE A 48 10.67 18.76 32.06
C PHE A 48 9.29 19.15 31.50
N ASP A 49 8.59 20.08 32.17
CA ASP A 49 7.29 20.65 31.75
C ASP A 49 6.13 19.63 31.68
N GLU A 50 6.23 18.54 32.44
CA GLU A 50 5.20 17.49 32.52
C GLU A 50 4.23 17.77 33.69
N MET A 51 3.65 18.97 33.71
CA MET A 51 2.87 19.47 34.87
C MET A 51 1.60 18.64 35.16
N ASP A 52 1.03 18.00 34.15
CA ASP A 52 -0.15 17.14 34.29
C ASP A 52 0.19 15.86 35.10
N LEU A 53 1.43 15.37 34.99
CA LEU A 53 1.90 14.18 35.71
C LEU A 53 2.31 14.47 37.16
N VAL A 54 2.55 15.74 37.50
CA VAL A 54 2.93 16.16 38.86
C VAL A 54 1.83 15.84 39.88
N GLN A 55 0.56 15.86 39.44
CA GLN A 55 -0.62 15.60 40.28
C GLN A 55 -1.04 14.13 40.31
N ASP A 56 -0.42 13.28 39.48
CA ASP A 56 -0.74 11.85 39.41
C ASP A 56 0.02 11.06 40.50
N ASP A 57 -0.57 11.04 41.70
CA ASP A 57 0.00 10.35 42.87
C ASP A 57 0.14 8.84 42.67
N ASP A 58 -0.73 8.24 41.85
CA ASP A 58 -0.70 6.81 41.53
C ASP A 58 0.50 6.49 40.62
N LEU A 59 0.73 7.29 39.58
CA LEU A 59 1.90 7.17 38.71
C LEU A 59 3.21 7.37 39.47
N VAL A 60 3.30 8.41 40.31
CA VAL A 60 4.49 8.69 41.11
C VAL A 60 4.81 7.51 42.05
N SER A 61 3.78 6.99 42.72
CA SER A 61 3.91 5.82 43.61
C SER A 61 4.35 4.58 42.84
N GLU A 62 3.80 4.39 41.64
CA GLU A 62 4.15 3.29 40.74
C GLU A 62 5.60 3.38 40.25
N MET A 63 6.07 4.57 39.84
CA MET A 63 7.45 4.78 39.40
C MET A 63 8.45 4.48 40.51
N ILE A 64 8.17 4.92 41.74
CA ILE A 64 9.03 4.64 42.90
C ILE A 64 9.07 3.14 43.17
N LYS A 65 7.90 2.49 43.21
CA LYS A 65 7.79 1.03 43.43
C LYS A 65 8.58 0.26 42.37
N THR A 66 8.47 0.70 41.12
CA THR A 66 9.13 0.10 39.97
C THR A 66 10.65 0.25 40.04
N ALA A 67 11.13 1.47 40.29
CA ALA A 67 12.55 1.79 40.40
C ALA A 67 13.23 1.09 41.60
N LYS A 68 12.52 0.89 42.73
CA LYS A 68 13.02 0.11 43.87
C LYS A 68 13.28 -1.36 43.52
N GLY A 69 12.60 -1.90 42.50
CA GLY A 69 12.73 -3.29 42.08
C GLY A 69 12.46 -4.26 43.24
N LYS A 70 13.45 -5.10 43.58
CA LYS A 70 13.38 -6.08 44.68
C LYS A 70 14.04 -5.61 45.98
N ARG A 71 14.50 -4.36 46.06
CA ARG A 71 15.15 -3.83 47.27
C ARG A 71 14.07 -3.46 48.29
N GLU A 72 13.80 -4.36 49.25
CA GLU A 72 12.73 -4.19 50.25
C GLU A 72 13.15 -3.35 51.47
N ILE A 73 14.46 -3.24 51.75
CA ILE A 73 14.96 -2.62 52.99
C ILE A 73 16.05 -1.60 52.66
N GLY A 74 15.78 -0.33 52.99
CA GLY A 74 16.73 0.79 52.87
C GLY A 74 16.21 1.97 52.05
N GLU A 75 16.82 3.13 52.25
CA GLU A 75 16.65 4.28 51.35
C GLU A 75 17.21 3.92 49.98
N VAL A 76 16.37 4.03 48.94
CA VAL A 76 16.79 3.81 47.56
C VAL A 76 17.16 5.16 46.96
N PHE A 77 18.36 5.26 46.41
CA PHE A 77 18.84 6.44 45.71
C PHE A 77 18.55 6.30 44.22
N LEU A 78 18.20 7.41 43.57
CA LEU A 78 18.12 7.48 42.12
C LEU A 78 19.54 7.50 41.53
N ASP A 79 20.11 6.30 41.39
CA ASP A 79 21.39 6.01 40.77
C ASP A 79 21.21 5.35 39.38
N VAL A 80 22.32 5.09 38.69
CA VAL A 80 22.31 4.51 37.32
C VAL A 80 21.61 3.15 37.29
N GLU A 81 21.76 2.35 38.35
CA GLU A 81 21.17 1.02 38.44
C GLU A 81 19.64 1.10 38.63
N THR A 82 19.20 2.02 39.49
CA THR A 82 17.79 2.30 39.76
C THR A 82 17.10 2.87 38.53
N LEU A 83 17.74 3.81 37.81
CA LEU A 83 17.24 4.34 36.54
C LEU A 83 17.17 3.26 35.46
N ALA A 84 18.21 2.43 35.32
CA ALA A 84 18.20 1.33 34.36
C ALA A 84 17.09 0.31 34.67
N CYS A 85 16.86 0.02 35.96
CA CYS A 85 15.79 -0.87 36.40
C CYS A 85 14.41 -0.31 36.07
N ALA A 86 14.19 0.99 36.33
CA ALA A 86 12.96 1.68 36.00
C ALA A 86 12.67 1.64 34.48
N LEU A 87 13.65 2.02 33.66
CA LEU A 87 13.54 1.99 32.20
C LEU A 87 13.26 0.57 31.68
N THR A 88 13.90 -0.45 32.26
CA THR A 88 13.67 -1.84 31.87
C THR A 88 12.23 -2.26 32.16
N PHE A 89 11.70 -1.88 33.32
CA PHE A 89 10.33 -2.25 33.69
C PHE A 89 9.29 -1.50 32.86
N ASP A 90 9.53 -0.23 32.55
CA ASP A 90 8.69 0.56 31.65
C ASP A 90 8.62 -0.08 30.26
N ILE A 91 9.78 -0.43 29.69
CA ILE A 91 9.88 -1.19 28.43
C ILE A 91 9.13 -2.53 28.49
N MET A 92 9.15 -3.22 29.64
CA MET A 92 8.43 -4.49 29.83
C MET A 92 6.91 -4.31 29.97
N ARG A 93 6.46 -3.17 30.49
CA ARG A 93 5.04 -2.85 30.67
C ARG A 93 4.40 -2.25 29.44
N TYR A 94 5.20 -1.64 28.58
CA TYR A 94 4.75 -1.11 27.31
C TYR A 94 4.05 -2.22 26.50
N ASP A 95 2.74 -2.07 26.29
CA ASP A 95 1.93 -3.00 25.48
C ASP A 95 1.79 -2.44 24.05
N PRO A 96 2.57 -2.92 23.08
CA PRO A 96 2.47 -2.46 21.70
C PRO A 96 1.09 -2.73 21.08
N LEU A 97 0.30 -3.65 21.64
CA LEU A 97 -1.04 -3.96 21.16
C LEU A 97 -2.06 -2.86 21.48
N LEU A 98 -1.79 -2.01 22.47
CA LEU A 98 -2.63 -0.88 22.86
C LEU A 98 -2.34 0.37 22.01
N GLU A 99 -1.08 0.60 21.63
CA GLU A 99 -0.71 1.81 20.90
C GLU A 99 -0.78 1.65 19.38
N ASN A 100 -0.52 0.46 18.82
CA ASN A 100 -0.57 0.26 17.37
C ASN A 100 -0.78 -1.22 16.97
N ARG A 101 -2.03 -1.65 16.81
CA ARG A 101 -2.35 -2.92 16.11
C ARG A 101 -1.90 -2.94 14.64
N ALA A 102 -1.41 -1.82 14.09
CA ALA A 102 -0.92 -1.72 12.72
C ALA A 102 0.58 -2.02 12.56
N THR A 103 1.37 -2.11 13.65
CA THR A 103 2.83 -2.27 13.53
C THR A 103 3.41 -3.21 14.58
N THR A 104 4.36 -4.07 14.18
CA THR A 104 5.17 -4.91 15.07
C THR A 104 6.50 -4.23 15.45
N HIS A 105 6.58 -2.89 15.38
CA HIS A 105 7.81 -2.12 15.60
C HIS A 105 8.47 -2.41 16.95
N PHE A 106 7.67 -2.53 18.00
CA PHE A 106 8.17 -2.79 19.35
C PHE A 106 8.56 -4.26 19.59
N LEU A 107 7.77 -5.20 19.06
CA LEU A 107 8.04 -6.64 19.17
C LEU A 107 9.37 -7.05 18.49
N ASP A 108 9.73 -6.37 17.40
CA ASP A 108 11.00 -6.62 16.69
C ASP A 108 12.23 -6.01 17.39
N ALA A 109 12.06 -4.88 18.08
CA ALA A 109 13.15 -4.22 18.81
C ALA A 109 13.53 -4.97 20.10
N ILE A 110 12.52 -5.45 20.81
CA ILE A 110 12.69 -6.18 22.08
C ILE A 110 12.92 -7.67 21.83
N GLY A 111 12.53 -8.18 20.65
CA GLY A 111 12.52 -9.59 20.32
C GLY A 111 11.29 -10.25 20.91
N GLY A 112 10.36 -10.68 20.05
CA GLY A 112 9.09 -11.32 20.46
C GLY A 112 9.21 -12.69 21.14
N GLY A 113 10.40 -13.08 21.58
CA GLY A 113 10.59 -14.22 22.49
C GLY A 113 10.80 -13.70 23.89
N GLU A 114 10.27 -14.38 24.91
CA GLU A 114 10.54 -14.09 26.34
C GLU A 114 12.01 -13.68 26.52
N VAL A 115 12.24 -12.39 26.69
CA VAL A 115 13.58 -11.85 26.87
C VAL A 115 14.03 -12.26 28.26
N ASN A 116 14.63 -13.44 28.36
CA ASN A 116 15.39 -13.86 29.53
C ASN A 116 16.68 -13.03 29.58
N LEU A 117 16.55 -11.76 29.97
CA LEU A 117 17.67 -10.91 30.36
C LEU A 117 18.27 -11.51 31.63
N ARG A 118 19.20 -12.46 31.45
CA ARG A 118 20.16 -12.82 32.48
C ARG A 118 21.06 -11.62 32.68
N VAL A 119 20.71 -10.77 33.65
CA VAL A 119 21.67 -9.84 34.23
C VAL A 119 22.82 -10.69 34.79
N PRO A 120 24.06 -10.56 34.28
CA PRO A 120 25.18 -11.29 34.85
C PRO A 120 25.39 -10.77 36.27
N GLY A 121 24.95 -11.57 37.25
CA GLY A 121 25.19 -11.33 38.66
C GLY A 121 26.69 -11.30 38.91
N ARG A 122 27.16 -10.17 39.44
CA ARG A 122 28.52 -9.92 39.89
C ARG A 122 28.89 -11.00 40.92
N ASN A 123 29.81 -11.89 40.55
CA ASN A 123 30.57 -12.80 41.41
C ASN A 123 29.84 -13.29 42.67
N SER A 124 28.76 -14.07 42.51
CA SER A 124 28.39 -14.99 43.58
C SER A 124 29.32 -16.19 43.53
N PRO A 125 29.98 -16.57 44.64
CA PRO A 125 30.87 -17.73 44.69
C PRO A 125 30.11 -18.98 44.25
N ALA A 126 30.78 -19.79 43.45
CA ALA A 126 30.28 -20.99 42.80
C ALA A 126 29.64 -21.94 43.82
N GLY A 127 28.31 -21.93 43.93
CA GLY A 127 27.69 -22.77 44.94
C GLY A 127 26.17 -22.75 45.06
N ASP A 128 25.40 -22.20 44.12
CA ASP A 128 23.96 -22.49 44.12
C ASP A 128 23.33 -22.28 42.73
N LYS A 129 23.07 -23.39 42.02
CA LYS A 129 22.40 -23.41 40.70
C LYS A 129 20.86 -23.40 40.85
N LYS A 130 20.32 -22.62 41.77
CA LYS A 130 18.89 -22.28 41.73
C LYS A 130 18.70 -21.09 40.82
N GLY A 131 18.51 -21.38 39.54
CA GLY A 131 18.07 -20.37 38.57
C GLY A 131 16.85 -19.65 39.13
N LEU A 132 17.01 -18.35 39.37
CA LEU A 132 15.93 -17.45 39.77
C LEU A 132 14.94 -17.40 38.60
N LYS A 133 13.98 -18.33 38.56
CA LYS A 133 12.74 -18.12 37.82
C LYS A 133 12.04 -17.00 38.56
N ALA A 134 12.24 -15.77 38.13
CA ALA A 134 11.34 -14.69 38.49
C ALA A 134 9.96 -15.09 37.94
N LYS A 135 9.14 -15.74 38.77
CA LYS A 135 7.70 -15.74 38.58
C LYS A 135 7.31 -14.27 38.60
N SER A 136 7.17 -13.68 37.42
CA SER A 136 6.46 -12.42 37.25
C SER A 136 5.05 -12.68 37.81
N GLY A 137 4.86 -12.29 39.07
CA GLY A 137 3.58 -12.34 39.78
C GLY A 137 2.61 -11.26 39.30
N ILE A 138 2.82 -10.71 38.10
CA ILE A 138 1.88 -9.80 37.44
C ILE A 138 0.94 -10.68 36.60
N THR A 139 0.13 -11.50 37.27
CA THR A 139 -1.03 -12.17 36.66
C THR A 139 -2.30 -11.32 36.78
N GLY A 140 -2.17 -10.08 37.23
CA GLY A 140 -3.23 -9.09 37.09
C GLY A 140 -3.41 -8.78 35.61
N ARG A 141 -4.33 -9.49 34.95
CA ARG A 141 -4.93 -9.04 33.69
C ARG A 141 -5.56 -7.69 33.98
N ILE A 142 -4.84 -6.61 33.70
CA ILE A 142 -5.45 -5.31 33.52
C ILE A 142 -6.53 -5.52 32.45
N PRO A 143 -7.82 -5.21 32.71
CA PRO A 143 -8.87 -5.38 31.72
C PRO A 143 -8.47 -4.57 30.49
N ARG A 144 -8.12 -5.29 29.41
CA ARG A 144 -7.80 -4.69 28.13
C ARG A 144 -9.05 -3.95 27.68
N GLY A 145 -9.04 -2.62 27.78
CA GLY A 145 -10.07 -1.81 27.15
C GLY A 145 -10.12 -2.17 25.68
N GLU A 146 -11.19 -2.80 25.23
CA GLU A 146 -11.41 -3.02 23.81
C GLU A 146 -11.62 -1.66 23.17
N VAL A 147 -10.60 -1.17 22.46
CA VAL A 147 -10.77 -0.02 21.58
C VAL A 147 -11.72 -0.45 20.47
N THR A 148 -13.00 -0.12 20.62
CA THR A 148 -14.02 -0.31 19.59
C THR A 148 -13.80 0.76 18.52
N ARG A 149 -13.23 0.38 17.37
CA ARG A 149 -13.22 1.24 16.19
C ARG A 149 -14.63 1.28 15.62
N GLU A 150 -15.19 2.48 15.47
CA GLU A 150 -16.40 2.67 14.69
C GLU A 150 -16.08 2.43 13.22
N PHE A 151 -16.56 1.29 12.71
CA PHE A 151 -16.42 0.95 11.30
C PHE A 151 -17.42 1.77 10.51
N THR A 152 -16.98 2.89 9.94
CA THR A 152 -17.65 3.42 8.76
C THR A 152 -17.44 2.40 7.63
N ILE A 153 -18.39 2.29 6.71
CA ILE A 153 -18.37 1.31 5.60
C ILE A 153 -17.73 1.88 4.31
N PRO A 154 -16.64 2.68 4.28
CA PRO A 154 -15.92 2.86 3.04
C PRO A 154 -15.08 1.60 2.81
N TRP A 155 -15.66 0.62 2.12
CA TRP A 155 -14.96 -0.61 1.71
C TRP A 155 -13.64 -0.30 1.00
N LEU A 156 -13.54 0.85 0.33
CA LEU A 156 -12.32 1.35 -0.33
C LEU A 156 -11.23 1.80 0.66
N ASP A 157 -11.61 2.40 1.79
CA ASP A 157 -10.67 2.85 2.81
C ASP A 157 -10.24 1.70 3.70
N PHE A 158 -11.19 0.85 4.08
CA PHE A 158 -10.92 -0.41 4.78
C PHE A 158 -9.97 -1.27 3.96
N ALA A 159 -10.27 -1.42 2.67
CA ALA A 159 -9.39 -2.02 1.68
C ALA A 159 -7.98 -1.44 1.73
N ALA A 160 -7.83 -0.14 1.46
CA ALA A 160 -6.52 0.42 1.18
C ALA A 160 -5.52 0.36 2.35
N GLU A 161 -6.00 0.28 3.60
CA GLU A 161 -5.17 0.19 4.82
C GLU A 161 -4.92 -1.23 5.30
N THR A 162 -5.90 -2.14 5.17
CA THR A 162 -5.82 -3.49 5.74
C THR A 162 -5.19 -4.52 4.80
N PHE A 163 -4.90 -4.16 3.55
CA PHE A 163 -4.49 -5.15 2.56
C PHE A 163 -3.05 -5.63 2.61
N ARG A 164 -2.91 -6.95 2.52
CA ARG A 164 -1.65 -7.70 2.42
C ARG A 164 -0.94 -7.43 1.09
N SER A 165 -1.67 -7.28 -0.02
CA SER A 165 -1.11 -6.97 -1.35
C SER A 165 -1.65 -5.65 -1.94
N ARG A 166 -0.77 -4.66 -2.13
CA ARG A 166 -1.06 -3.40 -2.85
C ARG A 166 -1.40 -3.61 -4.32
N ILE A 167 -0.67 -4.52 -4.94
CA ILE A 167 -0.81 -4.85 -6.36
C ILE A 167 -2.24 -5.32 -6.64
N GLN A 168 -2.79 -6.14 -5.75
CA GLN A 168 -4.16 -6.61 -5.86
C GLN A 168 -5.16 -5.45 -5.91
N VAL A 169 -5.02 -4.43 -5.05
CA VAL A 169 -5.90 -3.25 -5.02
C VAL A 169 -5.89 -2.52 -6.36
N ILE A 170 -4.69 -2.33 -6.92
CA ILE A 170 -4.50 -1.66 -8.20
C ILE A 170 -5.21 -2.44 -9.30
N PHE A 171 -5.03 -3.76 -9.35
CA PHE A 171 -5.67 -4.60 -10.36
C PHE A 171 -7.18 -4.71 -10.17
N VAL A 172 -7.71 -4.73 -8.94
CA VAL A 172 -9.15 -4.66 -8.70
C VAL A 172 -9.69 -3.32 -9.19
N TYR A 173 -8.99 -2.20 -8.93
CA TYR A 173 -9.43 -0.88 -9.37
C TYR A 173 -9.42 -0.73 -10.89
N VAL A 174 -8.30 -1.07 -11.53
CA VAL A 174 -8.18 -1.05 -13.00
C VAL A 174 -9.16 -2.04 -13.63
N GLY A 175 -9.29 -3.23 -13.03
CA GLY A 175 -10.24 -4.25 -13.45
C GLY A 175 -11.69 -3.78 -13.38
N PHE A 176 -12.08 -3.06 -12.32
CA PHE A 176 -13.41 -2.46 -12.21
C PHE A 176 -13.66 -1.41 -13.28
N MET A 177 -12.67 -0.57 -13.61
CA MET A 177 -12.79 0.42 -14.68
C MET A 177 -12.99 -0.26 -16.06
N VAL A 178 -12.20 -1.29 -16.36
CA VAL A 178 -12.36 -2.06 -17.61
C VAL A 178 -13.71 -2.78 -17.63
N PHE A 179 -14.10 -3.41 -16.52
CA PHE A 179 -15.41 -4.07 -16.36
C PHE A 179 -16.56 -3.08 -16.59
N TYR A 180 -16.46 -1.87 -16.04
CA TYR A 180 -17.47 -0.82 -16.22
C TYR A 180 -17.55 -0.36 -17.68
N LEU A 181 -16.41 -0.22 -18.38
CA LEU A 181 -16.41 0.08 -19.81
C LEU A 181 -17.11 -1.02 -20.61
N VAL A 182 -16.78 -2.29 -20.37
CA VAL A 182 -17.46 -3.44 -21.01
C VAL A 182 -18.96 -3.43 -20.71
N TYR A 183 -19.35 -3.19 -19.46
CA TYR A 183 -20.75 -3.12 -19.06
C TYR A 183 -21.49 -1.96 -19.78
N LYS A 184 -20.87 -0.77 -19.85
CA LYS A 184 -21.47 0.42 -20.48
C LYS A 184 -21.69 0.22 -21.98
N PHE A 185 -20.75 -0.40 -22.70
CA PHE A 185 -20.92 -0.69 -24.13
C PHE A 185 -22.06 -1.68 -24.39
N ASN A 186 -22.28 -2.64 -23.47
CA ASN A 186 -23.33 -3.64 -23.62
C ASN A 186 -24.73 -3.19 -23.17
N HIS A 187 -24.83 -2.13 -22.35
CA HIS A 187 -26.12 -1.73 -21.81
C HIS A 187 -26.85 -0.79 -22.77
N ARG A 188 -27.97 -1.26 -23.33
CA ARG A 188 -28.91 -0.38 -24.02
C ARG A 188 -29.48 0.63 -23.03
N VAL A 189 -29.52 1.90 -23.44
CA VAL A 189 -30.14 2.97 -22.67
C VAL A 189 -31.63 2.64 -22.55
N VAL A 190 -32.14 2.55 -21.31
CA VAL A 190 -33.57 2.34 -21.08
C VAL A 190 -34.30 3.59 -21.57
N THR A 191 -35.08 3.46 -22.63
CA THR A 191 -35.94 4.52 -23.16
C THR A 191 -37.18 4.63 -22.28
N VAL A 192 -37.20 5.61 -21.38
CA VAL A 192 -38.34 5.87 -20.47
C VAL A 192 -39.44 6.67 -21.17
N CYS A 193 -39.10 7.36 -22.25
CA CYS A 193 -40.00 8.29 -22.91
C CYS A 193 -39.81 8.17 -24.44
N SER A 194 -40.92 8.23 -25.18
CA SER A 194 -41.01 7.92 -26.61
C SER A 194 -41.19 9.16 -27.50
N GLY A 195 -40.75 10.34 -27.04
CA GLY A 195 -40.85 11.59 -27.78
C GLY A 195 -39.51 12.28 -27.98
N ASP A 196 -39.34 12.94 -29.14
CA ASP A 196 -38.13 13.71 -29.46
C ASP A 196 -38.08 15.10 -28.77
N SER A 197 -38.97 15.36 -27.81
CA SER A 197 -38.96 16.63 -27.10
C SER A 197 -37.68 16.75 -26.26
N PHE A 198 -37.07 17.95 -26.27
CA PHE A 198 -35.86 18.22 -25.50
C PHE A 198 -36.02 17.87 -24.01
N GLU A 199 -37.18 18.14 -23.44
CA GLU A 199 -37.51 17.82 -22.04
C GLU A 199 -37.48 16.31 -21.77
N CYS A 200 -38.00 15.50 -22.71
CA CYS A 200 -38.00 14.04 -22.65
C CYS A 200 -36.57 13.49 -22.74
N SER A 201 -35.74 14.02 -23.66
CA SER A 201 -34.32 13.63 -23.81
C SER A 201 -33.48 14.00 -22.58
N LEU A 202 -33.69 15.19 -22.01
CA LEU A 202 -33.02 15.64 -20.80
C LEU A 202 -33.42 14.78 -19.60
N GLY A 203 -34.72 14.56 -19.41
CA GLY A 203 -35.26 13.70 -18.35
C GLY A 203 -34.74 12.27 -18.44
N GLN A 204 -34.73 11.70 -19.64
CA GLN A 204 -34.17 10.37 -19.90
C GLN A 204 -32.67 10.31 -19.58
N SER A 205 -31.90 11.34 -19.92
CA SER A 205 -30.47 11.41 -19.62
C SER A 205 -30.21 11.44 -18.11
N VAL A 206 -30.95 12.24 -17.35
CA VAL A 206 -30.84 12.32 -15.89
C VAL A 206 -31.22 10.99 -15.22
N VAL A 207 -32.37 10.41 -15.59
CA VAL A 207 -32.83 9.14 -15.03
C VAL A 207 -31.86 8.01 -15.38
N SER A 208 -31.40 7.94 -16.63
CA SER A 208 -30.40 6.95 -17.05
C SER A 208 -29.10 7.11 -16.26
N PHE A 209 -28.63 8.34 -16.06
CA PHE A 209 -27.43 8.61 -15.26
C PHE A 209 -27.60 8.17 -13.80
N LEU A 210 -28.74 8.46 -13.16
CA LEU A 210 -29.02 8.04 -11.79
C LEU A 210 -29.08 6.52 -11.64
N ILE A 211 -29.74 5.83 -12.57
CA ILE A 211 -29.80 4.35 -12.58
C ILE A 211 -28.41 3.78 -12.78
N ILE A 212 -27.62 4.30 -13.73
CA ILE A 212 -26.24 3.87 -13.98
C ILE A 212 -25.40 4.11 -12.73
N MET A 213 -25.49 5.27 -12.07
CA MET A 213 -24.74 5.54 -10.84
C MET A 213 -25.13 4.60 -9.70
N ALA A 214 -26.41 4.36 -9.48
CA ALA A 214 -26.90 3.46 -8.43
C ALA A 214 -26.45 2.01 -8.70
N ALA A 215 -26.62 1.53 -9.93
CA ALA A 215 -26.16 0.20 -10.34
C ALA A 215 -24.63 0.07 -10.22
N SER A 216 -23.87 1.08 -10.67
CA SER A 216 -22.41 1.08 -10.59
C SER A 216 -21.90 1.12 -9.15
N SER A 217 -22.59 1.83 -8.26
CA SER A 217 -22.25 1.89 -6.84
C SER A 217 -22.50 0.55 -6.15
N PHE A 218 -23.64 -0.07 -6.43
CA PHE A 218 -24.00 -1.38 -5.89
C PHE A 218 -23.07 -2.49 -6.41
N ILE A 219 -22.92 -2.58 -7.74
CA ILE A 219 -22.03 -3.54 -8.40
C ILE A 219 -20.58 -3.30 -7.99
N GLY A 220 -20.14 -2.04 -7.94
CA GLY A 220 -18.81 -1.68 -7.48
C GLY A 220 -18.55 -2.14 -6.04
N THR A 221 -19.50 -1.92 -5.13
CA THR A 221 -19.36 -2.39 -3.74
C THR A 221 -19.23 -3.91 -3.67
N LEU A 222 -20.06 -4.65 -4.41
CA LEU A 222 -19.96 -6.12 -4.49
C LEU A 222 -18.65 -6.57 -5.13
N PHE A 223 -18.23 -5.92 -6.22
CA PHE A 223 -17.01 -6.21 -6.95
C PHE A 223 -15.79 -6.04 -6.06
N PHE A 224 -15.63 -4.88 -5.42
CA PHE A 224 -14.52 -4.60 -4.52
C PHE A 224 -14.55 -5.46 -3.27
N GLY A 225 -15.72 -5.66 -2.66
CA GLY A 225 -15.87 -6.47 -1.46
C GLY A 225 -15.53 -7.95 -1.72
N LEU A 226 -16.08 -8.54 -2.79
CA LEU A 226 -15.83 -9.93 -3.13
C LEU A 226 -14.40 -10.13 -3.64
N ALA A 227 -13.91 -9.35 -4.62
CA ALA A 227 -12.58 -9.55 -5.19
C ALA A 227 -11.43 -9.35 -4.18
N ASN A 228 -11.68 -8.61 -3.09
CA ASN A 228 -10.72 -8.39 -2.02
C ASN A 228 -10.98 -9.21 -0.75
N ALA A 229 -12.00 -10.05 -0.70
CA ALA A 229 -12.23 -10.92 0.45
C ALA A 229 -10.94 -11.74 0.77
N GLY A 230 -10.52 -11.74 2.03
CA GLY A 230 -9.32 -12.45 2.46
C GLY A 230 -7.97 -11.80 2.15
N ASN A 231 -7.93 -10.61 1.52
CA ASN A 231 -6.69 -9.84 1.36
C ASN A 231 -6.30 -9.05 2.64
N ASP A 232 -7.06 -9.15 3.72
CA ASP A 232 -6.74 -8.52 5.00
C ASP A 232 -5.54 -9.21 5.67
N VAL A 233 -4.59 -8.42 6.20
CA VAL A 233 -3.43 -8.90 6.98
C VAL A 233 -3.85 -9.77 8.16
N THR A 234 -4.98 -9.45 8.81
CA THR A 234 -5.50 -10.17 9.97
C THR A 234 -6.23 -11.45 9.60
N CYS A 235 -6.58 -11.63 8.32
CA CYS A 235 -7.33 -12.80 7.90
C CYS A 235 -6.44 -14.06 7.90
N LYS A 236 -6.81 -15.02 8.76
CA LYS A 236 -6.19 -16.34 8.86
C LYS A 236 -7.01 -17.45 8.21
N ASN A 237 -8.25 -17.17 7.83
CA ASN A 237 -9.16 -18.18 7.33
C ASN A 237 -9.06 -18.29 5.79
N PRO A 238 -8.57 -19.41 5.23
CA PRO A 238 -8.41 -19.57 3.78
C PRO A 238 -9.74 -19.52 3.03
N LYS A 239 -10.88 -19.79 3.69
CA LYS A 239 -12.21 -19.71 3.07
C LYS A 239 -12.53 -18.32 2.53
N THR A 240 -12.06 -17.27 3.19
CA THR A 240 -12.30 -15.89 2.73
C THR A 240 -11.55 -15.56 1.44
N ALA A 241 -10.32 -16.07 1.29
CA ALA A 241 -9.56 -15.94 0.05
C ALA A 241 -10.20 -16.76 -1.08
N MET A 242 -10.82 -17.91 -0.78
CA MET A 242 -11.61 -18.68 -1.76
C MET A 242 -12.85 -17.90 -2.23
N ILE A 243 -13.52 -17.15 -1.34
CA ILE A 243 -14.62 -16.25 -1.73
C ILE A 243 -14.12 -15.21 -2.73
N ALA A 244 -12.92 -14.66 -2.54
CA ALA A 244 -12.37 -13.71 -3.51
C ALA A 244 -11.94 -14.31 -4.84
N ILE A 245 -11.46 -15.55 -4.84
CA ILE A 245 -11.24 -16.28 -6.10
C ILE A 245 -12.57 -16.46 -6.82
N GLY A 246 -13.64 -16.87 -6.11
CA GLY A 246 -14.98 -16.99 -6.67
C GLY A 246 -15.53 -15.67 -7.20
N GLY A 247 -15.38 -14.58 -6.46
CA GLY A 247 -15.75 -13.23 -6.89
C GLY A 247 -14.96 -12.78 -8.12
N SER A 248 -13.65 -13.04 -8.17
CA SER A 248 -12.82 -12.72 -9.32
C SER A 248 -13.21 -13.54 -10.56
N LEU A 249 -13.51 -14.83 -10.40
CA LEU A 249 -14.03 -15.66 -11.49
C LEU A 249 -15.37 -15.12 -12.00
N LEU A 250 -16.29 -14.79 -11.09
CA LEU A 250 -17.60 -14.25 -11.44
C LEU A 250 -17.46 -12.95 -12.25
N PHE A 251 -16.79 -11.93 -11.72
CA PHE A 251 -16.80 -10.62 -12.38
C PHE A 251 -15.90 -10.52 -13.61
N PHE A 252 -14.77 -11.23 -13.64
CA PHE A 252 -13.81 -11.10 -14.76
C PHE A 252 -14.08 -12.09 -15.90
N PHE A 253 -14.76 -13.20 -15.65
CA PHE A 253 -15.03 -14.22 -16.67
C PHE A 253 -16.51 -14.35 -17.04
N ALA A 254 -17.46 -13.89 -16.22
CA ALA A 254 -18.87 -13.91 -16.62
C ALA A 254 -19.17 -13.11 -17.90
N PRO A 255 -18.53 -11.95 -18.18
CA PRO A 255 -18.74 -11.25 -19.45
C PRO A 255 -18.45 -12.12 -20.68
N LEU A 256 -17.50 -13.07 -20.60
CA LEU A 256 -17.23 -14.03 -21.68
C LEU A 256 -18.40 -15.02 -21.87
N VAL A 257 -19.01 -15.46 -20.78
CA VAL A 257 -20.14 -16.40 -20.82
C VAL A 257 -21.38 -15.70 -21.37
N PHE A 258 -21.66 -14.48 -20.90
CA PHE A 258 -22.79 -13.69 -21.37
C PHE A 258 -22.64 -13.24 -22.82
N SER A 259 -21.44 -12.83 -23.26
CA SER A 259 -21.21 -12.43 -24.66
C SER A 259 -21.42 -13.57 -25.65
N LYS A 260 -21.06 -14.81 -25.28
CA LYS A 260 -21.34 -15.99 -26.14
C LYS A 260 -22.83 -16.25 -26.32
N ASN A 261 -23.64 -15.97 -25.30
CA ASN A 261 -25.10 -16.15 -25.38
C ASN A 261 -25.80 -14.97 -26.07
N LEU A 262 -25.16 -13.80 -26.12
CA LEU A 262 -25.64 -12.60 -26.81
C LEU A 262 -25.19 -12.50 -28.28
N ARG A 263 -24.62 -13.57 -28.85
CA ARG A 263 -24.10 -13.69 -30.23
C ARG A 263 -25.06 -13.30 -31.37
N VAL A 264 -26.31 -12.93 -31.07
CA VAL A 264 -27.28 -12.44 -32.05
C VAL A 264 -27.02 -10.97 -32.43
N ILE A 265 -26.19 -10.22 -31.69
CA ILE A 265 -25.91 -8.82 -32.00
C ILE A 265 -24.42 -8.68 -32.35
N ARG A 266 -24.17 -8.33 -33.61
CA ARG A 266 -22.89 -8.07 -34.28
C ARG A 266 -21.82 -7.52 -33.32
N GLN A 267 -20.89 -8.37 -32.93
CA GLN A 267 -19.80 -8.02 -32.03
C GLN A 267 -18.75 -7.25 -32.84
N GLU A 268 -18.67 -5.94 -32.66
CA GLU A 268 -17.59 -5.14 -33.23
C GLU A 268 -16.25 -5.61 -32.64
N ALA A 269 -15.20 -5.67 -33.46
CA ALA A 269 -13.90 -6.22 -33.07
C ALA A 269 -13.31 -5.55 -31.81
N GLU A 270 -13.70 -4.31 -31.55
CA GLU A 270 -13.25 -3.51 -30.39
C GLU A 270 -13.74 -4.07 -29.05
N GLU A 271 -14.94 -4.64 -28.98
CA GLU A 271 -15.49 -5.22 -27.75
C GLU A 271 -14.74 -6.48 -27.30
N GLY A 272 -14.26 -7.26 -28.27
CA GLY A 272 -13.49 -8.48 -28.01
C GLY A 272 -12.20 -8.21 -27.24
N TYR A 273 -11.49 -7.13 -27.56
CA TYR A 273 -10.22 -6.78 -26.92
C TYR A 273 -10.40 -6.42 -25.44
N MET A 274 -11.44 -5.68 -25.09
CA MET A 274 -11.69 -5.26 -23.70
C MET A 274 -12.01 -6.45 -22.79
N VAL A 275 -12.77 -7.44 -23.30
CA VAL A 275 -13.03 -8.69 -22.58
C VAL A 275 -11.74 -9.49 -22.36
N ILE A 276 -10.84 -9.53 -23.35
CA ILE A 276 -9.53 -10.19 -23.21
C ILE A 276 -8.68 -9.50 -22.14
N VAL A 277 -8.60 -8.16 -22.16
CA VAL A 277 -7.86 -7.39 -21.14
C VAL A 277 -8.42 -7.66 -19.75
N LEU A 278 -9.75 -7.71 -19.61
CA LEU A 278 -10.41 -8.04 -18.35
C LEU A 278 -10.01 -9.44 -17.87
N MET A 279 -10.02 -10.46 -18.73
CA MET A 279 -9.59 -11.81 -18.37
C MET A 279 -8.12 -11.90 -17.93
N VAL A 280 -7.23 -11.13 -18.57
CA VAL A 280 -5.81 -11.08 -18.18
C VAL A 280 -5.66 -10.49 -16.77
N ILE A 281 -6.37 -9.40 -16.47
CA ILE A 281 -6.39 -8.79 -15.13
C ILE A 281 -6.97 -9.78 -14.11
N GLY A 282 -8.09 -10.43 -14.44
CA GLY A 282 -8.73 -11.41 -13.57
C GLY A 282 -7.83 -12.61 -13.26
N SER A 283 -7.10 -13.11 -14.27
CA SER A 283 -6.13 -14.20 -14.10
C SER A 283 -5.00 -13.81 -13.16
N PHE A 284 -4.49 -12.58 -13.26
CA PHE A 284 -3.47 -12.07 -12.37
C PHE A 284 -3.98 -11.91 -10.92
N LEU A 285 -5.22 -11.45 -10.74
CA LEU A 285 -5.86 -11.35 -9.43
C LEU A 285 -6.05 -12.73 -8.79
N ILE A 286 -6.49 -13.72 -9.56
CA ILE A 286 -6.61 -15.10 -9.08
C ILE A 286 -5.25 -15.65 -8.66
N ALA A 287 -4.19 -15.41 -9.45
CA ALA A 287 -2.83 -15.80 -9.09
C ALA A 287 -2.37 -15.15 -7.77
N CYS A 288 -2.65 -13.86 -7.57
CA CYS A 288 -2.38 -13.17 -6.31
C CYS A 288 -3.13 -13.80 -5.13
N GLN A 289 -4.39 -14.19 -5.33
CA GLN A 289 -5.20 -14.81 -4.28
C GLN A 289 -4.77 -16.25 -3.98
N LEU A 290 -4.33 -17.01 -4.99
CA LEU A 290 -3.72 -18.31 -4.79
C LEU A 290 -2.43 -18.20 -3.98
N LEU A 291 -1.60 -17.18 -4.22
CA LEU A 291 -0.42 -16.91 -3.39
C LEU A 291 -0.81 -16.57 -1.94
N ASN A 292 -1.92 -15.85 -1.73
CA ASN A 292 -2.45 -15.58 -0.39
C ASN A 292 -2.93 -16.87 0.31
N VAL A 293 -3.62 -17.77 -0.39
CA VAL A 293 -4.02 -19.08 0.14
C VAL A 293 -2.79 -19.92 0.48
N LEU A 294 -1.84 -20.00 -0.46
CA LEU A 294 -0.60 -20.75 -0.28
C LEU A 294 0.15 -20.27 0.96
N ARG A 295 0.19 -18.96 1.21
CA ARG A 295 0.77 -18.38 2.42
C ARG A 295 0.07 -18.82 3.70
N ILE A 296 -1.27 -18.84 3.71
CA ILE A 296 -2.04 -19.24 4.88
C ILE A 296 -1.81 -20.71 5.21
N VAL A 297 -1.62 -21.54 4.18
CA VAL A 297 -1.42 -22.99 4.30
C VAL A 297 0.04 -23.36 4.63
N LEU A 298 1.02 -22.64 4.08
CA LEU A 298 2.43 -22.90 4.34
C LEU A 298 2.80 -22.52 5.78
N SER A 299 3.50 -23.42 6.48
CA SER A 299 4.08 -23.12 7.79
C SER A 299 5.16 -22.04 7.68
N GLU A 300 5.29 -21.21 8.72
CA GLU A 300 6.31 -20.17 8.78
C GLU A 300 7.73 -20.74 8.64
N GLU A 301 7.95 -21.97 9.12
CA GLU A 301 9.22 -22.70 8.98
C GLU A 301 9.57 -23.00 7.52
N ALA A 302 8.59 -23.46 6.72
CA ALA A 302 8.81 -23.75 5.30
C ALA A 302 9.15 -22.47 4.51
N VAL A 303 8.52 -21.35 4.87
CA VAL A 303 8.79 -20.03 4.25
C VAL A 303 10.15 -19.48 4.66
N GLY A 304 10.58 -19.70 5.90
CA GLY A 304 11.85 -19.20 6.44
C GLY A 304 13.09 -19.76 5.73
N ASN A 305 13.02 -20.99 5.22
CA ASN A 305 14.19 -21.67 4.64
C ASN A 305 14.54 -21.18 3.22
N HIS A 306 13.61 -20.55 2.49
CA HIS A 306 13.82 -20.13 1.10
C HIS A 306 13.64 -18.62 0.91
N LYS A 307 14.74 -17.92 0.60
CA LYS A 307 14.73 -16.45 0.36
C LYS A 307 13.72 -16.00 -0.69
N TYR A 308 13.57 -16.76 -1.78
CA TYR A 308 12.61 -16.44 -2.85
C TYR A 308 11.17 -16.63 -2.41
N LEU A 309 10.88 -17.70 -1.66
CA LEU A 309 9.54 -17.94 -1.11
C LEU A 309 9.21 -16.88 -0.08
N GLN A 310 10.15 -16.53 0.81
CA GLN A 310 10.01 -15.42 1.74
C GLN A 310 9.73 -14.11 1.01
N TYR A 311 10.41 -13.83 -0.11
CA TYR A 311 10.10 -12.66 -0.92
C TYR A 311 8.66 -12.73 -1.43
N LEU A 312 8.29 -13.75 -2.20
CA LEU A 312 6.96 -13.88 -2.80
C LEU A 312 5.82 -13.87 -1.77
N VAL A 313 6.02 -14.51 -0.63
CA VAL A 313 5.03 -14.68 0.44
C VAL A 313 4.99 -13.47 1.38
N ALA A 314 6.09 -12.72 1.54
CA ALA A 314 6.10 -11.50 2.33
C ALA A 314 5.19 -10.47 1.66
N GLY A 315 4.05 -10.22 2.30
CA GLY A 315 3.05 -9.26 1.83
C GLY A 315 3.67 -7.88 1.75
N SER A 316 3.12 -7.05 0.86
CA SER A 316 3.61 -5.69 0.66
C SER A 316 3.69 -4.89 1.97
N ASN A 317 2.70 -4.99 2.85
CA ASN A 317 2.74 -4.33 4.16
C ASN A 317 3.89 -4.83 5.05
N ALA A 318 4.13 -6.14 5.12
CA ALA A 318 5.25 -6.69 5.90
C ALA A 318 6.60 -6.23 5.35
N ARG A 319 6.73 -6.11 4.02
CA ARG A 319 7.93 -5.55 3.39
C ARG A 319 8.09 -4.07 3.73
N ASN A 320 7.01 -3.30 3.69
CA ASN A 320 7.07 -1.87 3.97
C ASN A 320 7.40 -1.58 5.43
N GLU A 321 6.81 -2.37 6.32
CA GLU A 321 7.14 -2.32 7.73
C GLU A 321 8.62 -2.65 7.95
N ARG A 322 9.13 -3.70 7.29
CA ARG A 322 10.57 -4.04 7.31
C ARG A 322 11.43 -2.90 6.79
N SER A 323 11.05 -2.25 5.69
CA SER A 323 11.76 -1.11 5.13
C SER A 323 11.73 0.11 6.05
N THR A 324 10.59 0.37 6.71
CA THR A 324 10.47 1.43 7.72
C THR A 324 11.37 1.15 8.92
N LYS A 325 11.45 -0.12 9.36
CA LYS A 325 12.40 -0.57 10.38
C LYS A 325 13.86 -0.37 9.94
N GLN A 326 14.18 -0.70 8.70
CA GLN A 326 15.51 -0.48 8.13
C GLN A 326 15.85 1.01 8.01
N ALA A 327 14.89 1.86 7.68
CA ALA A 327 15.07 3.31 7.62
C ALA A 327 15.32 3.89 9.02
N ALA A 328 14.55 3.46 10.02
CA ALA A 328 14.77 3.85 11.41
C ALA A 328 16.17 3.43 11.90
N ASP A 329 16.55 2.16 11.66
CA ASP A 329 17.88 1.64 11.99
C ASP A 329 18.99 2.43 11.29
N TYR A 330 18.80 2.73 10.00
CA TYR A 330 19.73 3.56 9.24
C TYR A 330 19.86 4.97 9.85
N LYS A 331 18.74 5.64 10.17
CA LYS A 331 18.75 6.99 10.75
C LYS A 331 19.38 7.02 12.14
N ILE A 332 19.05 6.06 13.02
CA ILE A 332 19.65 5.93 14.35
C ILE A 332 21.15 5.67 14.23
N THR A 333 21.56 4.75 13.35
CA THR A 333 22.97 4.47 13.10
C THR A 333 23.70 5.72 12.59
N GLN A 334 23.11 6.47 11.65
CA GLN A 334 23.69 7.72 11.16
C GLN A 334 23.77 8.78 12.26
N MET A 335 22.74 8.93 13.10
CA MET A 335 22.77 9.84 14.26
C MET A 335 23.89 9.46 15.23
N LEU A 336 24.05 8.18 15.56
CA LEU A 336 25.12 7.69 16.43
C LEU A 336 26.51 7.90 15.81
N LEU A 337 26.67 7.62 14.52
CA LEU A 337 27.94 7.84 13.81
C LEU A 337 28.28 9.33 13.76
N ASN A 338 27.30 10.20 13.53
CA ASN A 338 27.50 11.65 13.53
C ASN A 338 27.84 12.16 14.93
N ALA A 339 27.16 11.68 15.97
CA ALA A 339 27.47 12.01 17.37
C ALA A 339 28.86 11.52 17.77
N PHE A 340 29.23 10.30 17.37
CA PHE A 340 30.57 9.74 17.61
C PHE A 340 31.65 10.54 16.88
N LYS A 341 31.40 10.91 15.61
CA LYS A 341 32.30 11.72 14.81
C LYS A 341 32.50 13.10 15.46
N LEU A 342 31.42 13.74 15.87
CA LEU A 342 31.45 15.01 16.59
C LEU A 342 32.29 14.91 17.87
N HIS A 343 32.04 13.87 18.69
CA HIS A 343 32.77 13.67 19.94
C HIS A 343 34.26 13.34 19.71
N THR A 344 34.59 12.58 18.66
CA THR A 344 35.98 12.19 18.36
C THR A 344 36.78 13.36 17.79
N GLU A 345 36.19 14.11 16.85
CA GLU A 345 36.80 15.33 16.31
C GLU A 345 36.97 16.40 17.39
N ASN A 346 36.00 16.53 18.31
CA ASN A 346 36.10 17.41 19.47
C ASN A 346 37.19 16.96 20.44
N LYS A 347 37.32 15.66 20.71
CA LYS A 347 38.35 15.16 21.62
C LYS A 347 39.75 15.47 21.09
N ASN A 348 39.98 15.27 19.79
CA ASN A 348 41.27 15.59 19.17
C ASN A 348 41.53 17.11 19.21
N ARG A 349 40.53 17.95 18.91
CA ARG A 349 40.65 19.41 19.05
C ARG A 349 40.81 19.89 20.48
N ALA A 350 40.15 19.26 21.44
CA ALA A 350 40.27 19.59 22.85
C ALA A 350 41.68 19.27 23.36
N ILE A 351 42.28 18.16 22.89
CA ILE A 351 43.69 17.86 23.18
C ILE A 351 44.62 18.94 22.59
N ASP A 352 44.35 19.41 21.36
CA ASP A 352 45.10 20.53 20.75
C ASP A 352 44.89 21.86 21.50
N LEU A 353 43.67 22.15 21.98
CA LEU A 353 43.35 23.36 22.73
C LEU A 353 43.91 23.35 24.17
N ILE A 354 43.90 22.20 24.83
CA ILE A 354 44.57 22.01 26.13
C ILE A 354 46.08 22.26 26.00
N SER A 355 46.67 21.94 24.85
CA SER A 355 48.08 22.27 24.60
C SER A 355 48.37 23.77 24.42
N THR A 356 47.32 24.58 24.24
CA THR A 356 47.42 26.04 23.99
C THR A 356 46.95 26.93 25.15
N ASN A 357 46.75 26.40 26.36
CA ASN A 357 46.50 27.16 27.60
C ASN A 357 45.21 28.03 27.65
N GLU A 358 44.23 27.80 26.77
CA GLU A 358 42.89 28.42 26.92
C GLU A 358 42.02 27.60 27.90
N GLU A 359 42.25 27.81 29.19
CA GLU A 359 41.37 27.34 30.26
C GLU A 359 40.07 28.16 30.25
N ASN A 360 38.95 27.58 29.81
CA ASN A 360 37.61 27.70 30.43
C ASN A 360 36.42 27.35 29.50
N GLU A 361 36.61 27.03 28.22
CA GLU A 361 35.47 26.64 27.38
C GLU A 361 35.00 25.21 27.69
N SER A 362 33.71 25.05 27.98
CA SER A 362 33.13 23.73 28.23
C SER A 362 33.17 22.88 26.95
N THR A 363 33.58 21.62 27.08
CA THR A 363 33.62 20.65 25.97
C THR A 363 32.27 20.49 25.27
N HIS A 364 31.18 20.80 25.96
CA HIS A 364 29.82 20.76 25.44
C HIS A 364 29.50 21.95 24.51
N GLU A 365 29.95 23.15 24.86
CA GLU A 365 29.73 24.35 24.06
C GLU A 365 30.51 24.28 22.74
N LEU A 366 31.75 23.77 22.81
CA LEU A 366 32.56 23.41 21.66
C LEU A 366 31.92 22.33 20.78
N ALA A 367 31.21 21.38 21.39
CA ALA A 367 30.45 20.36 20.66
C ALA A 367 29.25 20.93 19.92
N LEU A 368 28.50 21.86 20.52
CA LEU A 368 27.39 22.55 19.87
C LEU A 368 27.87 23.46 18.71
N LEU A 369 28.98 24.17 18.92
CA LEU A 369 29.64 24.98 17.89
C LEU A 369 30.18 24.14 16.73
N ASN A 370 30.74 22.96 17.02
CA ASN A 370 31.18 22.06 15.97
C ASN A 370 29.99 21.36 15.29
N PHE A 371 28.88 21.13 15.99
CA PHE A 371 27.67 20.58 15.38
C PHE A 371 27.13 21.56 14.34
N THR A 372 27.02 22.83 14.69
CA THR A 372 26.61 23.88 13.74
C THR A 372 27.56 23.96 12.54
N LYS A 373 28.89 23.90 12.74
CA LYS A 373 29.87 23.91 11.65
C LYS A 373 29.86 22.65 10.76
N VAL A 374 29.65 21.46 11.33
CA VAL A 374 29.68 20.17 10.61
C VAL A 374 28.33 19.81 10.00
N SER A 375 27.22 20.36 10.52
CA SER A 375 25.85 20.08 10.07
C SER A 375 25.55 20.50 8.62
N VAL A 376 26.44 21.26 7.97
CA VAL A 376 26.24 21.78 6.61
C VAL A 376 26.70 20.78 5.55
N LYS A 377 26.16 19.56 5.59
CA LYS A 377 26.12 18.69 4.40
C LYS A 377 24.69 18.64 3.91
N THR A 378 24.38 19.49 2.94
CA THR A 378 23.07 19.50 2.27
C THR A 378 23.10 18.54 1.09
N GLU A 379 22.16 17.60 1.03
CA GLU A 379 21.86 16.88 -0.20
C GLU A 379 20.87 17.70 -1.03
N THR A 380 21.06 17.75 -2.35
CA THR A 380 20.06 18.33 -3.26
C THR A 380 18.85 17.39 -3.33
N VAL A 381 17.91 17.60 -2.42
CA VAL A 381 16.63 16.89 -2.38
C VAL A 381 15.55 17.70 -3.11
N GLY A 382 14.70 17.01 -3.87
CA GLY A 382 13.52 17.62 -4.50
C GLY A 382 13.49 17.56 -6.03
N GLY A 383 12.31 17.87 -6.58
CA GLY A 383 12.01 17.80 -8.02
C GLY A 383 11.28 16.50 -8.44
N PHE A 384 10.51 16.58 -9.53
CA PHE A 384 9.68 15.47 -10.02
C PHE A 384 10.50 14.22 -10.38
N LEU A 385 11.59 14.38 -11.14
CA LEU A 385 12.44 13.27 -11.55
C LEU A 385 13.19 12.64 -10.36
N TRP A 386 13.63 13.45 -9.40
CA TRP A 386 14.24 12.96 -8.17
C TRP A 386 13.24 12.13 -7.37
N ALA A 387 12.01 12.64 -7.17
CA ALA A 387 10.97 11.94 -6.43
C ALA A 387 10.63 10.59 -7.09
N TRP A 388 10.46 10.57 -8.41
CA TRP A 388 10.20 9.33 -9.16
C TRP A 388 11.38 8.35 -9.12
N LYS A 389 12.61 8.84 -9.27
CA LYS A 389 13.82 8.00 -9.14
C LYS A 389 13.94 7.44 -7.72
N SER A 390 13.70 8.25 -6.70
CA SER A 390 13.75 7.85 -5.29
C SER A 390 12.65 6.86 -4.92
N PHE A 391 11.46 7.03 -5.52
CA PHE A 391 10.33 6.12 -5.40
C PHE A 391 10.61 4.77 -6.08
N LEU A 392 11.04 4.76 -7.35
CA LEU A 392 11.32 3.55 -8.11
C LEU A 392 12.54 2.78 -7.57
N SER A 393 13.57 3.49 -7.10
CA SER A 393 14.72 2.87 -6.44
C SER A 393 14.38 2.31 -5.05
N GLY A 394 13.22 2.65 -4.49
CA GLY A 394 12.85 2.32 -3.11
C GLY A 394 13.69 3.04 -2.06
N SER A 395 14.56 3.98 -2.44
CA SER A 395 15.40 4.73 -1.50
C SER A 395 14.56 5.60 -0.57
N LEU A 396 13.46 6.17 -1.06
CA LEU A 396 12.52 6.94 -0.23
C LEU A 396 11.96 6.08 0.92
N HIS A 397 11.71 4.81 0.66
CA HIS A 397 11.13 3.92 1.66
C HIS A 397 12.20 3.33 2.59
N ASN A 398 13.33 2.89 2.03
CA ASN A 398 14.40 2.22 2.78
C ASN A 398 15.31 3.18 3.56
N ARG A 399 15.51 4.42 3.09
CA ARG A 399 16.33 5.43 3.77
C ARG A 399 15.48 6.39 4.59
N GLU A 400 14.42 6.93 4.00
CA GLU A 400 13.62 7.95 4.68
C GLU A 400 12.53 7.39 5.57
N GLY A 401 12.11 6.13 5.36
CA GLY A 401 11.01 5.53 6.10
C GLY A 401 9.66 6.12 5.72
N ILE A 402 9.57 6.82 4.57
CA ILE A 402 8.33 7.44 4.13
C ILE A 402 7.38 6.32 3.70
N TRP A 403 6.34 6.11 4.49
CA TRP A 403 5.28 5.17 4.18
C TRP A 403 4.30 5.82 3.19
N ILE A 404 4.41 5.46 1.93
CA ILE A 404 3.43 5.87 0.92
C ILE A 404 2.22 4.96 1.01
N HIS A 405 1.06 5.55 1.25
CA HIS A 405 -0.19 4.81 1.38
C HIS A 405 -0.58 4.14 0.05
N SER A 406 -1.12 2.92 0.11
CA SER A 406 -1.65 2.20 -1.06
C SER A 406 -2.64 3.02 -1.91
N ARG A 407 -3.36 3.99 -1.32
CA ARG A 407 -4.27 4.91 -2.03
C ARG A 407 -3.53 5.75 -3.06
N ILE A 408 -2.34 6.24 -2.72
CA ILE A 408 -1.52 7.05 -3.62
C ILE A 408 -1.04 6.18 -4.79
N TYR A 409 -0.64 4.93 -4.54
CA TYR A 409 -0.30 3.99 -5.62
C TYR A 409 -1.47 3.70 -6.55
N ALA A 410 -2.65 3.41 -5.98
CA ALA A 410 -3.85 3.17 -6.76
C ALA A 410 -4.26 4.42 -7.56
N GLY A 411 -4.20 5.60 -6.96
CA GLY A 411 -4.47 6.88 -7.62
C GLY A 411 -3.50 7.15 -8.76
N LEU A 412 -2.19 6.98 -8.55
CA LEU A 412 -1.18 7.14 -9.60
C LEU A 412 -1.36 6.12 -10.74
N ALA A 413 -1.64 4.86 -10.40
CA ALA A 413 -1.91 3.82 -11.40
C ALA A 413 -3.19 4.12 -12.19
N ALA A 414 -4.25 4.59 -11.53
CA ALA A 414 -5.49 5.00 -12.17
C ALA A 414 -5.29 6.22 -13.09
N GLN A 415 -4.55 7.23 -12.62
CA GLN A 415 -4.19 8.40 -13.43
C GLN A 415 -3.38 7.99 -14.66
N LEU A 416 -2.40 7.10 -14.49
CA LEU A 416 -1.62 6.58 -15.61
C LEU A 416 -2.48 5.78 -16.59
N ALA A 417 -3.37 4.91 -16.08
CA ALA A 417 -4.30 4.15 -16.91
C ALA A 417 -5.25 5.06 -17.68
N LEU A 418 -5.81 6.09 -17.04
CA LEU A 418 -6.65 7.10 -17.69
C LEU A 418 -5.87 7.89 -18.74
N PHE A 419 -4.65 8.32 -18.43
CA PHE A 419 -3.78 9.03 -19.36
C PHE A 419 -3.48 8.17 -20.61
N LEU A 420 -3.14 6.89 -20.42
CA LEU A 420 -2.95 5.95 -21.51
C LEU A 420 -4.23 5.71 -22.31
N ALA A 421 -5.39 5.61 -21.63
CA ALA A 421 -6.68 5.47 -22.28
C ALA A 421 -7.03 6.71 -23.10
N PHE A 422 -6.73 7.92 -22.62
CA PHE A 422 -6.91 9.17 -23.36
C PHE A 422 -5.99 9.23 -24.59
N ILE A 423 -4.72 8.83 -24.47
CA ILE A 423 -3.80 8.76 -25.61
C ILE A 423 -4.32 7.75 -26.65
N LEU A 424 -4.77 6.57 -26.20
CA LEU A 424 -5.30 5.54 -27.08
C LEU A 424 -6.58 6.01 -27.77
N ALA A 425 -7.52 6.58 -27.03
CA ALA A 425 -8.76 7.13 -27.58
C ALA A 425 -8.48 8.26 -28.57
N TYR A 426 -7.52 9.15 -28.26
CA TYR A 426 -7.07 10.19 -29.18
C TYR A 426 -6.45 9.61 -30.46
N ALA A 427 -5.61 8.57 -30.33
CA ALA A 427 -5.01 7.90 -31.48
C ALA A 427 -6.06 7.21 -32.38
N LEU A 428 -7.06 6.55 -31.78
CA LEU A 428 -8.18 5.94 -32.49
C LEU A 428 -9.06 7.00 -33.17
N PHE A 429 -9.38 8.08 -32.46
CA PHE A 429 -10.15 9.19 -33.03
C PHE A 429 -9.39 9.87 -34.18
N ALA A 430 -8.08 10.11 -34.01
CA ALA A 430 -7.23 10.66 -35.06
C ALA A 430 -7.21 9.75 -36.29
N ARG A 431 -7.15 8.42 -36.10
CA ARG A 431 -7.25 7.45 -37.20
C ARG A 431 -8.61 7.54 -37.90
N GLY A 432 -9.72 7.52 -37.17
CA GLY A 432 -11.05 7.65 -37.77
C GLY A 432 -11.26 8.99 -38.48
N PHE A 433 -10.69 10.08 -37.94
CA PHE A 433 -10.70 11.39 -38.58
C PHE A 433 -9.87 11.42 -39.87
N VAL A 434 -8.68 10.82 -39.86
CA VAL A 434 -7.84 10.64 -41.05
C VAL A 434 -8.57 9.78 -42.08
N ASP A 435 -9.13 8.64 -41.69
CA ASP A 435 -9.89 7.77 -42.59
C ASP A 435 -11.12 8.48 -43.18
N ASN A 436 -11.79 9.35 -42.41
CA ASN A 436 -12.89 10.19 -42.92
C ASN A 436 -12.43 11.34 -43.83
N LEU A 437 -11.23 11.89 -43.61
CA LEU A 437 -10.63 12.90 -44.50
C LEU A 437 -10.11 12.30 -45.81
N TYR A 438 -9.59 11.07 -45.76
CA TYR A 438 -9.03 10.35 -46.91
C TYR A 438 -10.02 9.42 -47.61
N LYS A 439 -11.22 9.21 -47.05
CA LYS A 439 -12.37 8.80 -47.84
C LYS A 439 -12.58 9.90 -48.87
N THR A 440 -12.03 9.67 -50.06
CA THR A 440 -12.39 10.40 -51.25
C THR A 440 -13.92 10.45 -51.28
N PRO A 441 -14.54 11.60 -51.52
CA PRO A 441 -15.97 11.64 -51.73
C PRO A 441 -16.24 10.73 -52.92
N ILE A 442 -16.64 9.49 -52.64
CA ILE A 442 -17.23 8.61 -53.64
C ILE A 442 -18.46 9.40 -54.04
N ASN A 443 -18.41 9.93 -55.26
CA ASN A 443 -19.44 10.77 -55.82
C ASN A 443 -20.77 10.08 -55.54
N GLU A 444 -21.65 10.69 -54.72
CA GLU A 444 -22.93 10.09 -54.27
C GLU A 444 -23.88 9.74 -55.44
N ARG A 445 -23.46 9.99 -56.68
CA ARG A 445 -24.14 9.65 -57.93
C ARG A 445 -23.72 8.33 -58.55
N CYS A 446 -22.70 7.63 -58.03
CA CYS A 446 -22.37 6.29 -58.50
C CYS A 446 -23.22 5.26 -57.73
N THR A 447 -24.34 4.85 -58.31
CA THR A 447 -25.15 3.75 -57.79
C THR A 447 -24.57 2.42 -58.30
N ALA A 448 -24.17 1.55 -57.38
CA ALA A 448 -23.90 0.16 -57.70
C ALA A 448 -25.25 -0.54 -57.87
N ILE A 449 -25.52 -1.04 -59.09
CA ILE A 449 -26.71 -1.84 -59.37
C ILE A 449 -26.27 -3.31 -59.31
N PHE A 450 -26.90 -4.06 -58.42
CA PHE A 450 -26.71 -5.50 -58.31
C PHE A 450 -27.82 -6.17 -59.11
N ASP A 451 -27.47 -7.00 -60.09
CA ASP A 451 -28.45 -7.88 -60.72
C ASP A 451 -28.63 -9.11 -59.82
N ILE A 452 -29.77 -9.18 -59.14
CA ILE A 452 -30.09 -10.28 -58.22
C ILE A 452 -30.11 -11.63 -58.96
N GLY A 453 -30.34 -11.64 -60.28
CA GLY A 453 -30.34 -12.85 -61.09
C GLY A 453 -28.98 -13.55 -61.20
N ASP A 454 -27.89 -12.81 -61.02
CA ASP A 454 -26.50 -13.30 -61.10
C ASP A 454 -25.87 -13.57 -59.73
N CYS A 455 -26.66 -13.49 -58.65
CA CYS A 455 -26.17 -13.73 -57.30
C CYS A 455 -26.46 -15.17 -56.85
N GLU A 456 -25.43 -15.91 -56.49
CA GLU A 456 -25.58 -17.24 -55.90
C GLU A 456 -25.81 -17.13 -54.38
N ALA A 457 -26.83 -17.82 -53.87
CA ALA A 457 -27.00 -17.98 -52.44
C ALA A 457 -25.89 -18.91 -51.91
N LEU A 458 -25.13 -18.43 -50.92
CA LEU A 458 -24.13 -19.27 -50.25
C LEU A 458 -24.86 -20.23 -49.30
N GLU A 459 -25.08 -21.46 -49.74
CA GLU A 459 -25.47 -22.55 -48.85
C GLU A 459 -24.25 -22.99 -48.03
N GLU A 460 -24.32 -22.81 -46.71
CA GLU A 460 -23.33 -23.39 -45.80
C GLU A 460 -23.67 -24.87 -45.55
N GLU A 461 -22.65 -25.74 -45.50
CA GLU A 461 -22.78 -27.17 -45.16
C GLU A 461 -23.37 -27.34 -43.75
N GLY A 462 -24.70 -27.32 -43.65
CA GLY A 462 -25.41 -27.39 -42.37
C GLY A 462 -26.91 -27.14 -42.42
N GLY A 463 -27.47 -26.69 -43.56
CA GLY A 463 -28.93 -26.63 -43.77
C GLY A 463 -29.63 -25.42 -43.16
N THR A 464 -28.90 -24.44 -42.63
CA THR A 464 -29.45 -23.12 -42.26
C THR A 464 -29.02 -22.07 -43.27
N LEU A 465 -29.95 -21.68 -44.15
CA LEU A 465 -29.80 -20.56 -45.08
C LEU A 465 -29.74 -19.24 -44.30
N TYR A 466 -28.56 -18.61 -44.27
CA TYR A 466 -28.46 -17.18 -44.00
C TYR A 466 -28.43 -16.45 -45.34
N GLY A 467 -29.19 -15.35 -45.46
CA GLY A 467 -29.44 -14.62 -46.70
C GLY A 467 -28.24 -13.81 -47.23
N PHE A 468 -27.10 -14.46 -47.43
CA PHE A 468 -25.93 -13.87 -48.08
C PHE A 468 -25.91 -14.29 -49.55
N LEU A 469 -26.11 -13.30 -50.41
CA LEU A 469 -26.04 -13.45 -51.86
C LEU A 469 -24.63 -13.05 -52.31
N ARG A 470 -23.94 -13.96 -53.00
CA ARG A 470 -22.67 -13.68 -53.64
C ARG A 470 -22.92 -13.31 -55.09
N CYS A 471 -22.75 -12.03 -55.43
CA CYS A 471 -22.86 -11.54 -56.80
C CYS A 471 -21.45 -11.41 -57.39
N ASP A 472 -21.15 -12.13 -58.47
CA ASP A 472 -19.82 -12.08 -59.11
C ASP A 472 -19.65 -10.85 -60.04
N THR A 473 -20.74 -10.16 -60.37
CA THR A 473 -20.76 -8.96 -61.22
C THR A 473 -21.37 -7.76 -60.48
N VAL A 474 -20.63 -6.66 -60.42
CA VAL A 474 -21.12 -5.38 -59.91
C VAL A 474 -21.05 -4.36 -61.04
N ILE A 475 -22.20 -3.89 -61.51
CA ILE A 475 -22.26 -2.85 -62.53
C ILE A 475 -22.41 -1.51 -61.82
N VAL A 476 -21.36 -0.69 -61.87
CA VAL A 476 -21.41 0.68 -61.36
C VAL A 476 -21.91 1.59 -62.49
N SER A 477 -23.05 2.24 -62.29
CA SER A 477 -23.66 3.13 -63.29
C SER A 477 -23.76 4.55 -62.73
N GLY A 478 -23.22 5.53 -63.46
CA GLY A 478 -23.35 6.97 -63.16
C GLY A 478 -22.47 7.85 -64.06
N ASP A 479 -22.96 9.05 -64.39
CA ASP A 479 -22.24 10.02 -65.21
C ASP A 479 -20.95 10.50 -64.49
N ASN A 480 -19.80 10.23 -65.09
CA ASN A 480 -18.44 10.47 -64.55
C ASN A 480 -17.93 9.47 -63.50
N CYS A 481 -18.54 8.30 -63.35
CA CYS A 481 -17.83 7.17 -62.73
C CYS A 481 -16.78 6.72 -63.76
N LEU A 482 -15.49 6.85 -63.46
CA LEU A 482 -14.38 6.57 -64.39
C LEU A 482 -14.63 5.28 -65.21
N ASP A 483 -14.64 5.42 -66.55
CA ASP A 483 -14.87 4.35 -67.54
C ASP A 483 -13.78 3.24 -67.55
N ASP A 484 -12.77 3.36 -66.69
CA ASP A 484 -11.90 2.25 -66.40
C ASP A 484 -12.66 1.31 -65.46
N ALA A 485 -13.26 0.27 -66.04
CA ALA A 485 -13.66 -0.94 -65.35
C ALA A 485 -12.44 -1.48 -64.58
N VAL A 486 -12.20 -0.93 -63.40
CA VAL A 486 -11.33 -1.52 -62.40
C VAL A 486 -12.06 -2.79 -61.99
N ILE A 487 -11.71 -3.88 -62.67
CA ILE A 487 -11.86 -5.23 -62.13
C ILE A 487 -11.20 -5.14 -60.75
N ALA A 488 -12.02 -4.99 -59.71
CA ALA A 488 -11.53 -4.91 -58.34
C ALA A 488 -10.63 -6.14 -58.13
N PRO A 489 -9.32 -5.97 -57.91
CA PRO A 489 -8.46 -7.10 -57.69
C PRO A 489 -8.84 -7.67 -56.32
N GLN A 490 -9.54 -8.81 -56.33
CA GLN A 490 -9.91 -9.65 -55.18
C GLN A 490 -11.06 -9.11 -54.30
N PRO A 491 -11.82 -10.04 -53.66
CA PRO A 491 -13.26 -9.87 -53.56
C PRO A 491 -13.65 -8.93 -52.41
N LEU A 492 -14.50 -7.94 -52.75
CA LEU A 492 -15.51 -7.41 -51.84
C LEU A 492 -16.47 -8.55 -51.49
N ARG A 493 -16.01 -9.49 -50.64
CA ARG A 493 -16.68 -10.78 -50.46
C ARG A 493 -17.89 -10.73 -49.54
N ASP A 494 -18.11 -9.66 -48.80
CA ASP A 494 -19.22 -9.56 -47.86
C ASP A 494 -19.72 -8.11 -47.74
N VAL A 495 -20.38 -7.58 -48.78
CA VAL A 495 -21.30 -6.45 -48.58
C VAL A 495 -22.61 -7.05 -48.09
N GLY A 496 -22.76 -7.14 -46.77
CA GLY A 496 -24.03 -7.53 -46.16
C GLY A 496 -25.10 -6.49 -46.49
N CYS A 497 -25.90 -6.74 -47.52
CA CYS A 497 -27.14 -6.02 -47.76
C CYS A 497 -28.16 -6.49 -46.71
N ASP A 498 -28.46 -5.64 -45.72
CA ASP A 498 -29.57 -5.85 -44.78
C ASP A 498 -30.91 -5.73 -45.56
N PHE A 499 -31.29 -6.80 -46.27
CA PHE A 499 -32.51 -6.83 -47.08
C PHE A 499 -33.77 -7.09 -46.24
N PHE A 500 -33.66 -7.23 -44.91
CA PHE A 500 -34.76 -7.71 -44.06
C PHE A 500 -35.35 -6.70 -43.06
N SER A 501 -35.11 -5.39 -43.21
CA SER A 501 -35.77 -4.40 -42.34
C SER A 501 -36.98 -3.67 -42.95
N THR A 502 -37.37 -3.95 -44.21
CA THR A 502 -38.47 -3.17 -44.84
C THR A 502 -39.53 -3.98 -45.59
N VAL A 503 -39.50 -5.32 -45.55
CA VAL A 503 -40.61 -6.12 -46.10
C VAL A 503 -40.90 -7.31 -45.18
N LEU A 504 -41.60 -7.03 -44.08
CA LEU A 504 -42.61 -7.92 -43.47
C LEU A 504 -43.49 -7.11 -42.52
#